data_AF-A0A2P6VLS7-F1
#
_entry.id   AF-A0A2P6VLS7-F1
#
_cell.length_a   1.000
_cell.length_b   1.000
_cell.length_c   1.000
_cell.angle_alpha   90.00
_cell.angle_beta   90.00
_cell.angle_gamma   90.00
#
_symmetry.space_group_name_H-M   'P 1'
#
loop_
_entity.id
_entity.type
_entity.pdbx_description
1 polymer ?
#
loop_
_entity_poly.entity_id
_entity_poly.type
_entity_poly.pdbx_seq_one_letter_code
_entity_poly.pdbx_strand_id
1 'polypeptide(L)'
;MRAPALLRALAPLLPGLRVEALGALPAAVRGVKTTTGIVGVPVVPNARDELRQQLQAVLDALAAIPETAEYRRAVEKTVHFKLQAVNGNQPDEAIEELFSQQLEEEIKMCKEELQLIPKMVRARLGLAAGLGRQGWAEWKPWDVPADYKVPITEEQHAEGATQAAQHVPTPNDGRGAAGPAAGAVRAGAARRDAGDVAAGVGGHAAVGACAAPPLDRVYGHALGAANRGAAVLPALAPTRPRRVPVGFFSFPLFRQARGIQKVLDAAPQPGVRGAVKDLFKVVWGSRLVALFMSALVAPLPLLPLLPHLGVLAYSVAMVRRNGTLCTTPLLTHPVSASRISGFHSLMHGLVLVLPGGVVQSLAPLLRTSSDQQRCEAFISFLFLTVGLVAPLALLLKTEPQASLVAFKAWQAGAARRGCLARAAIQCEGGIRTLCGRSWLAAVLERQGGDDADKSCLHDLQRAAAWWLLLSLLWAAPVAAYGL
;
A
#
# COMPACT_ATOMS: atom_id res chain seq x y z
N MET A 1 25.97 -32.51 29.77
CA MET A 1 25.61 -33.54 30.78
C MET A 1 24.28 -34.16 30.37
N ARG A 2 24.22 -35.49 30.32
CA ARG A 2 23.27 -36.29 29.51
C ARG A 2 21.99 -36.64 30.31
N ALA A 3 20.81 -36.32 29.76
CA ALA A 3 19.49 -36.62 30.33
C ALA A 3 18.88 -38.04 30.15
N PRO A 4 19.50 -39.06 29.51
CA PRO A 4 18.84 -40.36 29.34
C PRO A 4 19.07 -41.35 30.49
N ALA A 5 19.77 -40.97 31.57
CA ALA A 5 20.06 -41.89 32.69
C ALA A 5 18.90 -41.99 33.70
N LEU A 6 18.08 -40.95 33.85
CA LEU A 6 17.04 -40.89 34.88
C LEU A 6 15.78 -41.72 34.54
N LEU A 7 15.49 -41.91 33.25
CA LEU A 7 14.33 -42.70 32.79
C LEU A 7 14.56 -44.22 32.87
N ARG A 8 15.80 -44.69 32.94
CA ARG A 8 16.10 -46.13 33.11
C ARG A 8 15.99 -46.61 34.56
N ALA A 9 16.03 -45.71 35.54
CA ALA A 9 15.96 -46.07 36.95
C ALA A 9 14.53 -46.34 37.46
N LEU A 10 13.49 -45.95 36.70
CA LEU A 10 12.09 -46.08 37.12
C LEU A 10 11.36 -47.29 36.53
N ALA A 11 11.99 -48.05 35.63
CA ALA A 11 11.41 -49.21 34.98
C ALA A 11 11.04 -50.41 35.89
N PRO A 12 11.72 -50.70 37.02
CA PRO A 12 11.40 -51.89 37.81
C PRO A 12 10.22 -51.73 38.79
N LEU A 13 9.56 -50.57 38.84
CA LEU A 13 8.48 -50.29 39.80
C LEU A 13 7.06 -50.58 39.28
N LEU A 14 6.90 -51.10 38.06
CA LEU A 14 5.58 -51.38 37.47
C LEU A 14 5.49 -52.80 36.87
N PRO A 15 5.43 -53.87 37.68
CA PRO A 15 5.13 -55.20 37.18
C PRO A 15 3.63 -55.32 36.92
N GLY A 16 3.19 -55.29 35.65
CA GLY A 16 1.80 -55.65 35.32
C GLY A 16 1.23 -55.18 33.98
N LEU A 17 1.85 -54.24 33.27
CA LEU A 17 1.33 -53.78 31.97
C LEU A 17 1.89 -54.63 30.83
N ARG A 18 1.16 -55.69 30.47
CA ARG A 18 1.35 -56.43 29.21
C ARG A 18 1.08 -55.49 28.03
N VAL A 19 2.13 -55.22 27.25
CA VAL A 19 2.05 -54.52 25.96
C VAL A 19 1.71 -55.54 24.87
N GLU A 20 0.48 -56.03 24.85
CA GLU A 20 -0.06 -56.82 23.73
C GLU A 20 -1.40 -56.22 23.29
N ALA A 21 -1.38 -54.95 22.88
CA ALA A 21 -2.45 -54.30 22.14
C ALA A 21 -1.91 -53.02 21.48
N LEU A 22 -0.94 -53.16 20.59
CA LEU A 22 -0.45 -52.07 19.71
C LEU A 22 -0.45 -52.57 18.26
N GLY A 23 -1.51 -53.26 17.88
CA GLY A 23 -1.89 -53.52 16.50
C GLY A 23 -3.18 -52.75 16.21
N ALA A 24 -3.13 -51.86 15.22
CA ALA A 24 -4.21 -50.97 14.77
C ALA A 24 -4.44 -49.69 15.61
N LEU A 25 -3.44 -48.81 15.64
CA LEU A 25 -3.73 -47.38 15.66
C LEU A 25 -4.08 -46.97 14.21
N PRO A 26 -5.21 -46.31 13.95
CA PRO A 26 -5.47 -45.72 12.65
C PRO A 26 -4.35 -44.72 12.34
N ALA A 27 -3.94 -44.71 11.07
CA ALA A 27 -2.95 -43.79 10.54
C ALA A 27 -3.21 -42.36 11.08
N ALA A 28 -2.12 -41.69 11.46
CA ALA A 28 -2.08 -40.33 11.97
C ALA A 28 -3.20 -39.45 11.40
N VAL A 29 -3.99 -38.85 12.29
CA VAL A 29 -4.90 -37.76 11.93
C VAL A 29 -4.02 -36.65 11.35
N ARG A 30 -3.96 -36.61 10.01
CA ARG A 30 -3.33 -35.52 9.25
C ARG A 30 -3.98 -34.23 9.71
N GLY A 31 -3.16 -33.21 9.96
CA GLY A 31 -3.61 -31.95 10.53
C GLY A 31 -4.79 -31.40 9.74
N VAL A 32 -5.95 -31.29 10.39
CA VAL A 32 -7.15 -30.72 9.79
C VAL A 32 -6.83 -29.26 9.44
N LYS A 33 -6.92 -28.91 8.14
CA LYS A 33 -6.72 -27.55 7.64
C LYS A 33 -7.67 -26.62 8.39
N THR A 34 -7.16 -25.57 9.04
CA THR A 34 -7.99 -24.64 9.84
C THR A 34 -8.45 -23.44 9.03
N THR A 35 -7.68 -23.03 8.04
CA THR A 35 -7.97 -21.92 7.13
C THR A 35 -7.26 -22.13 5.79
N THR A 36 -7.86 -21.62 4.71
CA THR A 36 -7.25 -21.55 3.37
C THR A 36 -6.25 -20.39 3.27
N GLY A 37 -6.35 -19.38 4.14
CA GLY A 37 -5.59 -18.14 4.03
C GLY A 37 -6.13 -17.17 2.96
N ILE A 38 -7.22 -17.53 2.29
CA ILE A 38 -7.87 -16.73 1.24
C ILE A 38 -9.26 -16.30 1.73
N VAL A 39 -9.49 -14.99 1.75
CA VAL A 39 -10.78 -14.43 2.19
C VAL A 39 -11.88 -14.85 1.22
N GLY A 40 -12.95 -15.46 1.75
CA GLY A 40 -14.11 -15.87 0.98
C GLY A 40 -14.03 -17.28 0.39
N VAL A 41 -12.96 -18.05 0.67
CA VAL A 41 -12.85 -19.47 0.30
C VAL A 41 -12.87 -20.30 1.59
N PRO A 42 -14.00 -20.92 1.96
CA PRO A 42 -14.10 -21.71 3.18
C PRO A 42 -13.32 -23.02 3.07
N VAL A 43 -12.81 -23.53 4.19
CA VAL A 43 -12.17 -24.85 4.24
C VAL A 43 -13.23 -25.94 4.05
N VAL A 44 -12.92 -26.93 3.22
CA VAL A 44 -13.78 -28.09 2.98
C VAL A 44 -13.17 -29.33 3.65
N PRO A 45 -13.83 -29.94 4.66
CA PRO A 45 -13.26 -31.06 5.42
C PRO A 45 -12.87 -32.28 4.58
N ASN A 46 -13.60 -32.57 3.50
CA ASN A 46 -13.35 -33.67 2.56
C ASN A 46 -13.11 -33.12 1.14
N ALA A 47 -12.20 -32.15 1.02
CA ALA A 47 -11.97 -31.43 -0.23
C ALA A 47 -11.70 -32.35 -1.43
N ARG A 48 -10.94 -33.44 -1.23
CA ARG A 48 -10.61 -34.40 -2.30
C ARG A 48 -11.85 -35.06 -2.92
N ASP A 49 -12.75 -35.56 -2.08
CA ASP A 49 -13.96 -36.26 -2.54
C ASP A 49 -14.95 -35.29 -3.18
N GLU A 50 -15.10 -34.08 -2.60
CA GLU A 50 -15.91 -33.04 -3.23
C GLU A 50 -15.32 -32.63 -4.58
N LEU A 51 -14.02 -32.44 -4.69
CA LEU A 51 -13.36 -32.11 -5.96
C LEU A 51 -13.58 -33.22 -7.01
N ARG A 52 -13.46 -34.50 -6.63
CA ARG A 52 -13.74 -35.62 -7.53
C ARG A 52 -15.17 -35.57 -8.07
N GLN A 53 -16.15 -35.30 -7.20
CA GLN A 53 -17.56 -35.19 -7.59
C GLN A 53 -17.78 -34.01 -8.54
N GLN A 54 -17.19 -32.85 -8.26
CA GLN A 54 -17.34 -31.67 -9.11
C GLN A 54 -16.69 -31.89 -10.48
N LEU A 55 -15.50 -32.50 -10.54
CA LEU A 55 -14.83 -32.83 -11.80
C LEU A 55 -15.65 -33.81 -12.65
N GLN A 56 -16.26 -34.82 -12.04
CA GLN A 56 -17.14 -35.75 -12.76
C GLN A 56 -18.39 -35.03 -13.29
N ALA A 57 -19.01 -34.17 -12.48
CA ALA A 57 -20.15 -33.37 -12.90
C ALA A 57 -19.80 -32.44 -14.09
N VAL A 58 -18.57 -31.91 -14.15
CA VAL A 58 -18.10 -31.13 -15.30
C VAL A 58 -18.06 -31.99 -16.56
N LEU A 59 -17.51 -33.21 -16.51
CA LEU A 59 -17.51 -34.13 -17.67
C LEU A 59 -18.93 -34.46 -18.13
N ASP A 60 -19.84 -34.72 -17.18
CA ASP A 60 -21.23 -35.03 -17.50
C ASP A 60 -21.93 -33.84 -18.16
N ALA A 61 -21.67 -32.62 -17.70
CA ALA A 61 -22.22 -31.40 -18.29
C ALA A 61 -21.66 -31.10 -19.69
N LEU A 62 -20.39 -31.45 -19.95
CA LEU A 62 -19.75 -31.28 -21.26
C LEU A 62 -20.36 -32.16 -22.35
N ALA A 63 -21.07 -33.24 -21.99
CA ALA A 63 -21.78 -34.09 -22.96
C ALA A 63 -22.80 -33.31 -23.83
N ALA A 64 -23.26 -32.14 -23.36
CA ALA A 64 -24.15 -31.25 -24.11
C ALA A 64 -23.43 -30.46 -25.24
N ILE A 65 -22.10 -30.39 -25.23
CA ILE A 65 -21.28 -29.67 -26.22
C ILE A 65 -20.73 -30.70 -27.22
N PRO A 66 -20.70 -30.42 -28.54
CA PRO A 66 -20.17 -31.37 -29.52
C PRO A 66 -18.68 -31.69 -29.32
N GLU A 67 -18.27 -32.93 -29.59
CA GLU A 67 -16.88 -33.42 -29.46
C GLU A 67 -15.87 -32.72 -30.40
N THR A 68 -16.39 -32.07 -31.45
CA THR A 68 -15.60 -31.28 -32.38
C THR A 68 -15.24 -29.90 -31.84
N ALA A 69 -15.91 -29.42 -30.78
CA ALA A 69 -15.61 -28.13 -30.18
C ALA A 69 -14.28 -28.18 -29.42
N GLU A 70 -13.34 -27.31 -29.81
CA GLU A 70 -12.02 -27.21 -29.16
C GLU A 70 -12.11 -26.89 -27.66
N TYR A 71 -13.14 -26.13 -27.25
CA TYR A 71 -13.43 -25.89 -25.83
C TYR A 71 -13.66 -27.20 -25.05
N ARG A 72 -14.52 -28.10 -25.57
CA ARG A 72 -14.79 -29.39 -24.92
C ARG A 72 -13.51 -30.22 -24.79
N ARG A 73 -12.73 -30.33 -25.87
CA ARG A 73 -11.46 -31.07 -25.88
C ARG A 73 -10.45 -30.55 -24.85
N ALA A 74 -10.30 -29.23 -24.74
CA ALA A 74 -9.38 -28.61 -23.80
C ALA A 74 -9.81 -28.84 -22.34
N VAL A 75 -11.12 -28.71 -22.05
CA VAL A 75 -11.64 -28.92 -20.69
C VAL A 75 -11.59 -30.41 -20.32
N GLU A 76 -12.01 -31.33 -21.18
CA GLU A 76 -11.92 -32.79 -20.94
C GLU A 76 -10.47 -33.21 -20.65
N LYS A 77 -9.50 -32.76 -21.45
CA LYS A 77 -8.08 -33.05 -21.23
C LYS A 77 -7.62 -32.58 -19.85
N THR A 78 -8.00 -31.37 -19.45
CA THR A 78 -7.64 -30.79 -18.16
C THR A 78 -8.30 -31.53 -17.00
N VAL A 79 -9.59 -31.85 -17.12
CA VAL A 79 -10.38 -32.53 -16.09
C VAL A 79 -9.90 -33.98 -15.91
N HIS A 80 -9.60 -34.70 -16.99
CA HIS A 80 -9.04 -36.05 -16.90
C HIS A 80 -7.69 -36.08 -16.20
N PHE A 81 -6.80 -35.12 -16.50
CA PHE A 81 -5.54 -34.98 -15.80
C PHE A 81 -5.75 -34.77 -14.28
N LYS A 82 -6.65 -33.87 -13.90
CA LYS A 82 -6.97 -33.60 -12.48
C LYS A 82 -7.62 -34.79 -11.79
N LEU A 83 -8.54 -35.49 -12.45
CA LEU A 83 -9.16 -36.71 -11.94
C LEU A 83 -8.13 -37.82 -11.72
N GLN A 84 -7.17 -37.98 -12.64
CA GLN A 84 -6.10 -38.97 -12.48
C GLN A 84 -5.25 -38.68 -11.23
N ALA A 85 -4.91 -37.41 -10.98
CA ALA A 85 -4.18 -37.00 -9.79
C ALA A 85 -5.00 -37.22 -8.49
N VAL A 86 -6.27 -36.81 -8.49
CA VAL A 86 -7.20 -36.91 -7.34
C VAL A 86 -7.57 -38.36 -6.98
N ASN A 87 -7.58 -39.26 -7.98
CA ASN A 87 -7.80 -40.69 -7.77
C ASN A 87 -6.53 -41.44 -7.34
N GLY A 88 -5.36 -40.80 -7.42
CA GLY A 88 -4.11 -41.37 -6.95
C GLY A 88 -4.01 -41.42 -5.41
N ASN A 89 -3.10 -42.25 -4.91
CA ASN A 89 -2.78 -42.37 -3.48
C ASN A 89 -1.87 -41.24 -2.94
N GLN A 90 -1.71 -40.14 -3.68
CA GLN A 90 -0.87 -39.02 -3.26
C GLN A 90 -1.51 -38.28 -2.07
N PRO A 91 -0.74 -37.62 -1.18
CA PRO A 91 -1.30 -36.75 -0.15
C PRO A 91 -1.91 -35.47 -0.75
N ASP A 92 -2.82 -34.79 -0.03
CA ASP A 92 -3.53 -33.62 -0.55
C ASP A 92 -2.56 -32.49 -0.91
N GLU A 93 -1.51 -32.32 -0.12
CA GLU A 93 -0.47 -31.30 -0.32
C GLU A 93 0.30 -31.52 -1.63
N ALA A 94 0.54 -32.78 -2.02
CA ALA A 94 1.20 -33.07 -3.29
C ALA A 94 0.30 -32.80 -4.49
N ILE A 95 -1.02 -32.97 -4.33
CA ILE A 95 -2.00 -32.63 -5.36
C ILE A 95 -2.10 -31.11 -5.50
N GLU A 96 -2.13 -30.38 -4.38
CA GLU A 96 -2.13 -28.91 -4.40
C GLU A 96 -0.86 -28.35 -5.07
N GLU A 97 0.30 -28.94 -4.81
CA GLU A 97 1.55 -28.56 -5.46
C GLU A 97 1.53 -28.86 -6.97
N LEU A 98 0.96 -30.02 -7.37
CA LEU A 98 0.80 -30.38 -8.77
C LEU A 98 -0.12 -29.42 -9.52
N PHE A 99 -1.16 -28.92 -8.87
CA PHE A 99 -2.11 -27.96 -9.46
C PHE A 99 -1.64 -26.51 -9.31
N SER A 100 -0.56 -26.27 -8.54
CA SER A 100 -0.11 -24.94 -8.11
C SER A 100 -1.22 -24.11 -7.43
N GLN A 101 -2.21 -24.76 -6.81
CA GLN A 101 -3.40 -24.14 -6.21
C GLN A 101 -3.98 -25.01 -5.08
N GLN A 102 -4.72 -24.40 -4.14
CA GLN A 102 -5.39 -25.17 -3.08
C GLN A 102 -6.60 -25.94 -3.63
N LEU A 103 -6.93 -27.09 -3.01
CA LEU A 103 -8.06 -27.92 -3.45
C LEU A 103 -9.39 -27.15 -3.40
N GLU A 104 -9.58 -26.26 -2.42
CA GLU A 104 -10.79 -25.46 -2.29
C GLU A 104 -10.95 -24.41 -3.41
N GLU A 105 -9.84 -23.86 -3.92
CA GLU A 105 -9.86 -22.98 -5.09
C GLU A 105 -10.24 -23.76 -6.35
N GLU A 106 -9.73 -24.98 -6.49
CA GLU A 106 -10.06 -25.87 -7.61
C GLU A 106 -11.53 -26.29 -7.60
N ILE A 107 -12.10 -26.61 -6.44
CA ILE A 107 -13.54 -26.86 -6.27
C ILE A 107 -14.35 -25.65 -6.73
N LYS A 108 -13.92 -24.44 -6.36
CA LYS A 108 -14.58 -23.20 -6.78
C LYS A 108 -14.51 -23.01 -8.29
N MET A 109 -13.35 -23.25 -8.92
CA MET A 109 -13.23 -23.20 -10.38
C MET A 109 -14.13 -24.22 -11.08
N CYS A 110 -14.24 -25.45 -10.57
CA CYS A 110 -15.18 -26.44 -11.11
C CYS A 110 -16.64 -25.97 -11.02
N LYS A 111 -17.03 -25.32 -9.92
CA LYS A 111 -18.38 -24.74 -9.77
C LYS A 111 -18.62 -23.59 -10.75
N GLU A 112 -17.62 -22.75 -11.00
CA GLU A 112 -17.68 -21.67 -12.01
C GLU A 112 -17.79 -22.26 -13.42
N GLU A 113 -17.08 -23.34 -13.72
CA GLU A 113 -17.15 -24.07 -14.99
C GLU A 113 -18.55 -24.69 -15.20
N LEU A 114 -19.12 -25.31 -14.17
CA LEU A 114 -20.51 -25.82 -14.19
C LEU A 114 -21.55 -24.72 -14.38
N GLN A 115 -21.27 -23.48 -14.00
CA GLN A 115 -22.13 -22.33 -14.29
C GLN A 115 -21.91 -21.76 -15.70
N LEU A 116 -20.72 -21.96 -16.28
CA LEU A 116 -20.36 -21.50 -17.62
C LEU A 116 -20.96 -22.42 -18.69
N ILE A 117 -20.85 -23.75 -18.55
CA ILE A 117 -21.33 -24.72 -19.54
C ILE A 117 -22.79 -24.47 -19.95
N PRO A 118 -23.75 -24.29 -19.02
CA PRO A 118 -25.13 -23.99 -19.38
C PRO A 118 -25.30 -22.65 -20.10
N LYS A 119 -24.43 -21.66 -19.89
CA LYS A 119 -24.45 -20.38 -20.63
C LYS A 119 -23.88 -20.55 -22.04
N MET A 120 -22.85 -21.39 -22.16
CA MET A 120 -22.23 -21.78 -23.42
C MET A 120 -23.14 -22.64 -24.28
N VAL A 121 -24.15 -23.31 -23.71
CA VAL A 121 -25.21 -23.99 -24.46
C VAL A 121 -26.42 -23.06 -24.60
N ARG A 122 -26.94 -22.50 -23.51
CA ARG A 122 -28.17 -21.70 -23.49
C ARG A 122 -27.85 -20.23 -23.19
N ALA A 123 -27.52 -19.42 -24.20
CA ALA A 123 -27.44 -17.98 -24.00
C ALA A 123 -28.85 -17.38 -23.87
N ARG A 124 -29.03 -16.56 -22.84
CA ARG A 124 -30.13 -15.61 -22.77
C ARG A 124 -29.75 -14.40 -23.62
N LEU A 125 -30.11 -14.38 -24.91
CA LEU A 125 -30.11 -13.15 -25.69
C LEU A 125 -31.23 -12.23 -25.18
N GLY A 126 -30.96 -11.55 -24.07
CA GLY A 126 -31.69 -10.35 -23.70
C GLY A 126 -31.16 -9.18 -24.52
N LEU A 127 -32.06 -8.50 -25.22
CA LEU A 127 -31.87 -7.22 -25.94
C LEU A 127 -31.35 -7.27 -27.39
N ALA A 128 -32.04 -7.97 -28.30
CA ALA A 128 -32.07 -7.57 -29.72
C ALA A 128 -33.21 -8.18 -30.57
N ALA A 129 -34.36 -8.53 -29.98
CA ALA A 129 -35.52 -8.92 -30.78
C ALA A 129 -36.74 -8.12 -30.34
N GLY A 130 -36.90 -6.93 -30.91
CA GLY A 130 -38.13 -6.12 -30.81
C GLY A 130 -39.36 -6.75 -31.49
N LEU A 131 -39.42 -8.07 -31.59
CA LEU A 131 -40.46 -8.82 -32.30
C LEU A 131 -40.81 -10.10 -31.51
N GLY A 132 -41.56 -9.95 -30.43
CA GLY A 132 -42.66 -10.83 -30.04
C GLY A 132 -42.49 -12.36 -29.99
N ARG A 133 -41.27 -12.93 -30.00
CA ARG A 133 -41.04 -14.36 -29.79
C ARG A 133 -39.94 -14.57 -28.76
N GLN A 134 -40.31 -15.15 -27.61
CA GLN A 134 -39.37 -15.71 -26.64
C GLN A 134 -38.73 -16.98 -27.24
N GLY A 135 -37.81 -16.81 -28.18
CA GLY A 135 -36.96 -17.88 -28.68
C GLY A 135 -35.64 -17.86 -27.91
N TRP A 136 -35.34 -18.93 -27.18
CA TRP A 136 -34.02 -19.13 -26.58
C TRP A 136 -33.04 -19.39 -27.72
N ALA A 137 -32.11 -18.46 -27.98
CA ALA A 137 -31.03 -18.69 -28.93
C ALA A 137 -29.88 -19.41 -28.21
N GLU A 138 -29.53 -20.59 -28.69
CA GLU A 138 -28.39 -21.36 -28.22
C GLU A 138 -27.11 -20.54 -28.48
N TRP A 139 -26.28 -20.27 -27.45
CA TRP A 139 -24.95 -19.73 -27.73
C TRP A 139 -24.18 -20.92 -28.29
N LYS A 140 -23.62 -20.86 -29.48
CA LYS A 140 -22.77 -21.93 -30.02
C LYS A 140 -21.48 -21.31 -30.49
N PRO A 141 -20.59 -20.90 -29.56
CA PRO A 141 -19.35 -20.25 -29.94
C PRO A 141 -18.41 -21.16 -30.76
N TRP A 142 -18.70 -22.45 -30.83
CA TRP A 142 -18.02 -23.41 -31.70
C TRP A 142 -18.51 -23.41 -33.16
N ASP A 143 -19.65 -22.77 -33.46
CA ASP A 143 -20.14 -22.63 -34.83
C ASP A 143 -19.53 -21.38 -35.47
N VAL A 144 -18.41 -21.55 -36.18
CA VAL A 144 -17.76 -20.47 -36.91
C VAL A 144 -18.32 -20.39 -38.34
N PRO A 145 -18.89 -19.25 -38.77
CA PRO A 145 -19.35 -19.08 -40.14
C PRO A 145 -18.21 -19.28 -41.15
N ALA A 146 -18.52 -19.89 -42.29
CA ALA A 146 -17.51 -20.24 -43.31
C ALA A 146 -16.79 -19.00 -43.90
N ASP A 147 -17.42 -17.83 -43.84
CA ASP A 147 -16.91 -16.55 -44.32
C ASP A 147 -16.20 -15.72 -43.24
N TYR A 148 -16.11 -16.21 -42.00
CA TYR A 148 -15.51 -15.49 -40.89
C TYR A 148 -13.98 -15.40 -41.04
N LYS A 149 -13.45 -14.17 -41.01
CA LYS A 149 -12.00 -13.88 -41.10
C LYS A 149 -11.53 -13.16 -39.84
N VAL A 150 -10.54 -13.72 -39.16
CA VAL A 150 -9.88 -13.09 -38.01
C VAL A 150 -8.61 -12.39 -38.49
N PRO A 151 -8.53 -11.04 -38.46
CA PRO A 151 -7.29 -10.33 -38.75
C PRO A 151 -6.30 -10.59 -37.61
N ILE A 152 -5.24 -11.35 -37.89
CA ILE A 152 -4.14 -11.55 -36.94
C ILE A 152 -3.15 -10.42 -37.18
N THR A 153 -3.11 -9.46 -36.27
CA THR A 153 -2.11 -8.38 -36.29
C THR A 153 -0.98 -8.76 -35.34
N GLU A 154 0.19 -9.07 -35.89
CA GLU A 154 1.40 -9.28 -35.11
C GLU A 154 2.06 -7.92 -34.85
N GLU A 155 1.79 -7.35 -33.67
CA GLU A 155 2.56 -6.20 -33.21
C GLU A 155 3.94 -6.68 -32.79
N GLN A 156 4.94 -6.44 -33.64
CA GLN A 156 6.34 -6.67 -33.28
C GLN A 156 6.71 -5.72 -32.15
N HIS A 157 6.86 -6.26 -30.94
CA HIS A 157 7.37 -5.50 -29.80
C HIS A 157 8.76 -4.95 -30.17
N ALA A 158 8.88 -3.63 -30.30
CA ALA A 158 10.17 -2.99 -30.55
C ALA A 158 11.17 -3.37 -29.45
N GLU A 159 12.23 -4.09 -29.81
CA GLU A 159 13.22 -4.71 -28.91
C GLU A 159 14.01 -3.73 -28.01
N GLY A 160 13.69 -2.43 -28.01
CA GLY A 160 14.43 -1.39 -27.28
C GLY A 160 13.61 -0.57 -26.26
N ALA A 161 12.30 -0.76 -26.16
CA ALA A 161 11.49 0.03 -25.22
C ALA A 161 11.47 -0.66 -23.85
N THR A 162 12.09 0.00 -22.87
CA THR A 162 12.09 -0.29 -21.41
C THR A 162 10.96 -1.23 -20.98
N GLN A 163 11.32 -2.40 -20.41
CA GLN A 163 10.45 -3.44 -19.87
C GLN A 163 9.28 -2.86 -19.04
N ALA A 164 8.20 -2.46 -19.72
CA ALA A 164 6.90 -2.28 -19.10
C ALA A 164 6.48 -3.64 -18.53
N ALA A 165 5.62 -3.65 -17.51
CA ALA A 165 5.29 -4.80 -16.69
C ALA A 165 4.82 -6.04 -17.48
N GLN A 166 5.77 -6.80 -18.02
CA GLN A 166 5.52 -8.11 -18.60
C GLN A 166 5.20 -9.06 -17.45
N HIS A 167 4.15 -9.87 -17.63
CA HIS A 167 3.87 -10.96 -16.73
C HIS A 167 4.99 -12.00 -16.91
N VAL A 168 5.96 -11.98 -16.00
CA VAL A 168 6.99 -13.01 -15.96
C VAL A 168 6.34 -14.26 -15.38
N PRO A 169 6.32 -15.39 -16.10
CA PRO A 169 5.81 -16.64 -15.56
C PRO A 169 6.60 -16.99 -14.31
N THR A 170 5.90 -17.28 -13.22
CA THR A 170 6.54 -17.73 -11.99
C THR A 170 7.09 -19.14 -12.24
N PRO A 171 8.37 -19.41 -11.95
CA PRO A 171 8.93 -20.76 -12.07
C PRO A 171 8.14 -21.73 -11.18
N ASN A 172 7.66 -22.83 -11.76
CA ASN A 172 6.99 -23.90 -11.01
C ASN A 172 8.05 -24.88 -10.51
N ASP A 173 8.87 -24.44 -9.55
CA ASP A 173 10.09 -25.17 -9.17
C ASP A 173 9.83 -26.34 -8.21
N GLY A 174 8.56 -26.69 -7.92
CA GLY A 174 8.18 -27.83 -7.07
C GLY A 174 8.84 -27.83 -5.69
N ARG A 175 9.27 -26.65 -5.22
CA ARG A 175 9.79 -26.43 -3.88
C ARG A 175 8.84 -25.47 -3.20
N GLY A 176 7.79 -26.04 -2.61
CA GLY A 176 6.94 -25.34 -1.66
C GLY A 176 7.79 -24.48 -0.72
N ALA A 177 7.28 -23.28 -0.43
CA ALA A 177 7.87 -22.32 0.48
C ALA A 177 7.91 -22.89 1.91
N ALA A 178 8.85 -23.80 2.18
CA ALA A 178 9.33 -24.06 3.52
C ALA A 178 10.01 -22.77 3.97
N GLY A 179 9.36 -22.01 4.85
CA GLY A 179 9.96 -20.83 5.47
C GLY A 179 11.35 -21.19 6.02
N PRO A 180 12.34 -20.28 5.95
CA PRO A 180 13.70 -20.60 6.33
C PRO A 180 13.74 -20.94 7.82
N ALA A 181 13.92 -22.23 8.12
CA ALA A 181 14.38 -22.67 9.41
C ALA A 181 15.75 -22.04 9.66
N ALA A 182 15.88 -21.42 10.83
CA ALA A 182 17.05 -20.68 11.25
C ALA A 182 18.34 -21.53 11.20
N GLY A 183 19.40 -20.92 10.67
CA GLY A 183 20.77 -21.20 11.08
C GLY A 183 21.60 -22.09 10.15
N ALA A 184 22.53 -21.48 9.42
CA ALA A 184 23.96 -21.78 9.47
C ALA A 184 24.70 -20.93 8.43
N VAL A 185 25.26 -19.81 8.89
CA VAL A 185 26.26 -19.04 8.14
C VAL A 185 27.52 -19.88 8.05
N ARG A 186 27.97 -20.20 6.83
CA ARG A 186 29.35 -20.63 6.58
C ARG A 186 29.96 -19.73 5.51
N ALA A 187 30.83 -18.84 5.96
CA ALA A 187 31.63 -17.95 5.14
C ALA A 187 32.67 -18.78 4.37
N GLY A 188 32.69 -18.62 3.04
CA GLY A 188 33.74 -19.10 2.15
C GLY A 188 34.20 -17.93 1.29
N ALA A 189 35.37 -17.39 1.63
CA ALA A 189 36.03 -16.33 0.88
C ALA A 189 36.62 -16.88 -0.43
N ALA A 190 36.36 -16.21 -1.55
CA ALA A 190 37.10 -16.43 -2.79
C ALA A 190 37.45 -15.07 -3.41
N ARG A 191 38.74 -14.77 -3.25
CA ARG A 191 39.53 -13.70 -3.86
C ARG A 191 39.63 -13.97 -5.37
N ARG A 192 39.33 -12.99 -6.23
CA ARG A 192 39.85 -12.98 -7.61
C ARG A 192 40.30 -11.58 -7.99
N ASP A 193 41.50 -11.59 -8.53
CA ASP A 193 42.36 -10.48 -8.88
C ASP A 193 41.90 -9.72 -10.12
N ALA A 194 42.38 -8.48 -10.14
CA ALA A 194 42.31 -7.54 -11.24
C ALA A 194 43.07 -8.04 -12.49
N GLY A 195 42.58 -7.65 -13.65
CA GLY A 195 43.29 -7.72 -14.91
C GLY A 195 42.98 -6.48 -15.73
N ASP A 196 43.97 -5.59 -15.85
CA ASP A 196 44.02 -4.42 -16.71
C ASP A 196 44.03 -4.80 -18.19
N VAL A 197 43.30 -4.06 -19.03
CA VAL A 197 43.68 -3.81 -20.44
C VAL A 197 43.31 -2.37 -20.80
N ALA A 198 44.33 -1.62 -21.22
CA ALA A 198 44.27 -0.24 -21.67
C ALA A 198 44.08 -0.12 -23.20
N ALA A 199 43.62 1.09 -23.58
CA ALA A 199 43.87 1.82 -24.81
C ALA A 199 43.12 1.45 -26.11
N GLY A 200 42.34 2.42 -26.59
CA GLY A 200 41.84 2.52 -27.97
C GLY A 200 41.25 3.91 -28.22
N VAL A 201 41.99 4.71 -28.98
CA VAL A 201 41.80 6.14 -29.30
C VAL A 201 40.80 6.35 -30.44
N GLY A 202 40.05 7.46 -30.40
CA GLY A 202 39.76 8.28 -31.59
C GLY A 202 38.29 8.49 -31.95
N GLY A 203 37.89 9.76 -32.11
CA GLY A 203 36.72 10.13 -32.93
C GLY A 203 35.92 11.35 -32.46
N HIS A 204 36.33 12.54 -32.89
CA HIS A 204 35.54 13.78 -32.85
C HIS A 204 34.26 13.68 -33.70
N ALA A 205 33.13 14.21 -33.22
CA ALA A 205 32.16 14.91 -34.07
C ALA A 205 31.16 15.78 -33.27
N ALA A 206 31.27 17.08 -33.53
CA ALA A 206 30.25 18.14 -33.63
C ALA A 206 28.97 18.14 -32.75
N VAL A 207 28.87 19.27 -32.04
CA VAL A 207 27.73 19.94 -31.44
C VAL A 207 26.63 20.23 -32.46
N GLY A 208 25.37 19.90 -32.12
CA GLY A 208 24.18 20.32 -32.86
C GLY A 208 23.07 20.73 -31.89
N ALA A 209 22.97 22.03 -31.62
CA ALA A 209 21.91 22.63 -30.82
C ALA A 209 20.65 22.82 -31.69
N CYS A 210 19.51 22.25 -31.27
CA CYS A 210 18.20 22.56 -31.86
C CYS A 210 17.48 23.58 -30.99
N ALA A 211 17.39 24.80 -31.53
CA ALA A 211 16.62 25.91 -31.02
C ALA A 211 15.12 25.72 -31.30
N ALA A 212 14.30 26.08 -30.32
CA ALA A 212 12.84 26.19 -30.45
C ALA A 212 12.45 27.49 -31.18
N PRO A 213 11.38 27.49 -32.00
CA PRO A 213 10.94 28.71 -32.68
C PRO A 213 10.13 29.62 -31.75
N PRO A 214 10.24 30.96 -31.91
CA PRO A 214 9.45 31.92 -31.17
C PRO A 214 8.09 32.14 -31.84
N LEU A 215 7.04 32.31 -31.05
CA LEU A 215 5.77 32.87 -31.50
C LEU A 215 5.45 34.06 -30.61
N ASP A 216 5.48 35.23 -31.22
CA ASP A 216 5.08 36.49 -30.62
C ASP A 216 4.18 37.24 -31.61
N ARG A 217 3.11 37.85 -31.08
CA ARG A 217 2.20 38.86 -31.65
C ARG A 217 1.27 38.46 -32.82
N VAL A 218 -0.05 38.52 -32.59
CA VAL A 218 -1.06 39.50 -33.10
C VAL A 218 -2.36 39.21 -32.30
N TYR A 219 -2.86 40.07 -31.40
CA TYR A 219 -3.83 41.12 -31.70
C TYR A 219 -3.93 42.08 -30.51
N GLY A 220 -3.78 43.38 -30.79
CA GLY A 220 -4.28 44.48 -29.96
C GLY A 220 -5.44 45.19 -30.67
N HIS A 221 -6.14 46.04 -29.91
CA HIS A 221 -7.28 46.92 -30.24
C HIS A 221 -8.69 46.34 -30.06
N ALA A 222 -9.31 46.67 -28.91
CA ALA A 222 -10.52 47.50 -28.89
C ALA A 222 -10.82 47.92 -27.43
N LEU A 223 -10.53 49.17 -27.11
CA LEU A 223 -10.89 49.87 -25.88
C LEU A 223 -11.74 51.06 -26.34
N GLY A 224 -13.00 51.15 -25.91
CA GLY A 224 -13.82 52.34 -26.16
C GLY A 224 -15.33 52.16 -26.12
N ALA A 225 -15.93 52.74 -25.07
CA ALA A 225 -17.31 53.23 -24.95
C ALA A 225 -18.48 52.21 -24.89
N ALA A 226 -19.14 52.11 -23.72
CA ALA A 226 -20.28 52.98 -23.43
C ALA A 226 -20.99 52.56 -22.13
N ASN A 227 -21.16 53.57 -21.29
CA ASN A 227 -21.95 53.61 -20.07
C ASN A 227 -23.46 53.52 -20.40
N ARG A 228 -24.23 52.79 -19.57
CA ARG A 228 -25.67 52.93 -19.21
C ARG A 228 -26.41 51.59 -19.21
N GLY A 229 -26.90 51.20 -18.04
CA GLY A 229 -27.85 50.10 -17.90
C GLY A 229 -27.88 49.52 -16.50
N ALA A 230 -28.34 50.31 -15.52
CA ALA A 230 -28.76 49.80 -14.24
C ALA A 230 -29.98 48.87 -14.46
N ALA A 231 -29.76 47.57 -14.41
CA ALA A 231 -30.80 46.56 -14.42
C ALA A 231 -30.67 45.69 -13.18
N VAL A 232 -31.79 45.61 -12.47
CA VAL A 232 -32.07 44.88 -11.23
C VAL A 232 -31.58 43.43 -11.33
N LEU A 233 -30.61 43.05 -10.50
CA LEU A 233 -30.23 41.65 -10.26
C LEU A 233 -31.23 41.02 -9.29
N PRO A 234 -31.91 39.91 -9.64
CA PRO A 234 -32.73 39.17 -8.70
C PRO A 234 -31.83 38.44 -7.70
N ALA A 235 -32.25 38.44 -6.43
CA ALA A 235 -31.59 37.74 -5.35
C ALA A 235 -31.38 36.26 -5.69
N LEU A 236 -30.11 35.85 -5.82
CA LEU A 236 -29.71 34.46 -5.95
C LEU A 236 -30.03 33.73 -4.64
N ALA A 237 -31.02 32.84 -4.70
CA ALA A 237 -31.35 31.93 -3.62
C ALA A 237 -30.13 31.05 -3.26
N PRO A 238 -29.92 30.73 -1.97
CA PRO A 238 -28.79 29.91 -1.54
C PRO A 238 -28.89 28.52 -2.16
N THR A 239 -28.00 28.22 -3.11
CA THR A 239 -27.88 26.89 -3.71
C THR A 239 -27.51 25.88 -2.62
N ARG A 240 -28.37 24.87 -2.43
CA ARG A 240 -28.11 23.76 -1.50
C ARG A 240 -26.72 23.17 -1.75
N PRO A 241 -25.92 22.91 -0.70
CA PRO A 241 -24.60 22.31 -0.87
C PRO A 241 -24.75 20.96 -1.56
N ARG A 242 -24.15 20.84 -2.75
CA ARG A 242 -24.01 19.55 -3.46
C ARG A 242 -23.27 18.61 -2.52
N ARG A 243 -23.96 17.56 -2.05
CA ARG A 243 -23.34 16.43 -1.35
C ARG A 243 -22.42 15.73 -2.36
N VAL A 244 -21.13 16.05 -2.32
CA VAL A 244 -20.13 15.28 -3.06
C VAL A 244 -20.05 13.90 -2.40
N PRO A 245 -20.28 12.79 -3.13
CA PRO A 245 -20.17 11.47 -2.55
C PRO A 245 -18.74 11.22 -2.08
N VAL A 246 -18.57 11.05 -0.77
CA VAL A 246 -17.29 10.79 -0.07
C VAL A 246 -16.61 9.49 -0.56
N GLY A 247 -17.32 8.65 -1.32
CA GLY A 247 -16.81 7.37 -1.83
C GLY A 247 -15.64 7.46 -2.83
N PHE A 248 -15.37 8.63 -3.43
CA PHE A 248 -14.27 8.76 -4.38
C PHE A 248 -12.88 8.76 -3.72
N PHE A 249 -12.78 9.13 -2.43
CA PHE A 249 -11.50 9.26 -1.73
C PHE A 249 -11.06 8.01 -0.97
N SER A 250 -11.91 6.99 -0.88
CA SER A 250 -11.55 5.69 -0.31
C SER A 250 -10.75 4.81 -1.28
N PHE A 251 -10.72 5.18 -2.57
CA PHE A 251 -10.21 4.37 -3.67
C PHE A 251 -8.70 4.02 -3.63
N PRO A 252 -7.78 4.86 -3.10
CA PRO A 252 -6.37 4.49 -2.96
C PRO A 252 -6.07 3.52 -1.81
N LEU A 253 -6.96 3.45 -0.80
CA LEU A 253 -6.72 2.62 0.39
C LEU A 253 -7.11 1.15 0.17
N PHE A 254 -8.05 0.86 -0.75
CA PHE A 254 -8.60 -0.49 -0.94
C PHE A 254 -7.97 -1.31 -2.08
N ARG A 255 -7.06 -0.75 -2.90
CA ARG A 255 -6.37 -1.54 -3.95
C ARG A 255 -5.27 -2.40 -3.32
N GLN A 256 -5.21 -3.69 -3.69
CA GLN A 256 -4.19 -4.63 -3.22
C GLN A 256 -2.77 -4.13 -3.53
N ALA A 257 -1.85 -4.28 -2.58
CA ALA A 257 -0.51 -3.67 -2.58
C ALA A 257 0.49 -4.27 -3.60
N ARG A 258 0.06 -5.07 -4.58
CA ARG A 258 0.96 -5.84 -5.46
C ARG A 258 1.96 -4.98 -6.23
N GLY A 259 1.58 -3.78 -6.66
CA GLY A 259 2.50 -2.84 -7.35
C GLY A 259 3.44 -2.08 -6.40
N ILE A 260 3.01 -1.86 -5.16
CA ILE A 260 3.75 -1.12 -4.15
C ILE A 260 4.91 -1.96 -3.59
N GLN A 261 4.68 -3.26 -3.43
CA GLN A 261 5.67 -4.18 -2.87
C GLN A 261 6.94 -4.21 -3.74
N LYS A 262 6.80 -4.23 -5.07
CA LYS A 262 7.93 -4.18 -6.01
C LYS A 262 8.86 -2.97 -5.79
N VAL A 263 8.33 -1.83 -5.38
CA VAL A 263 9.12 -0.62 -5.13
C VAL A 263 9.94 -0.75 -3.84
N LEU A 264 9.38 -1.44 -2.84
CA LEU A 264 10.03 -1.71 -1.55
C LEU A 264 10.93 -2.96 -1.57
N ASP A 265 10.82 -3.80 -2.59
CA ASP A 265 11.70 -4.96 -2.79
C ASP A 265 12.96 -4.60 -3.59
N ALA A 266 13.01 -3.41 -4.21
CA ALA A 266 14.18 -2.96 -4.94
C ALA A 266 15.37 -2.74 -4.01
N ALA A 267 16.58 -3.15 -4.44
CA ALA A 267 17.80 -2.91 -3.69
C ALA A 267 18.05 -1.39 -3.49
N PRO A 268 18.59 -0.97 -2.33
CA PRO A 268 18.92 0.42 -2.10
C PRO A 268 20.10 0.86 -2.97
N GLN A 269 20.08 2.12 -3.40
CA GLN A 269 21.15 2.69 -4.22
C GLN A 269 22.22 3.32 -3.32
N PRO A 270 23.53 3.11 -3.57
CA PRO A 270 24.59 3.73 -2.79
C PRO A 270 24.65 5.26 -2.98
N GLY A 271 25.34 5.95 -2.06
CA GLY A 271 25.53 7.40 -2.10
C GLY A 271 24.33 8.24 -1.63
N VAL A 272 24.50 9.57 -1.58
CA VAL A 272 23.49 10.52 -1.09
C VAL A 272 22.29 10.59 -2.04
N ARG A 273 22.53 10.64 -3.36
CA ARG A 273 21.46 10.62 -4.37
C ARG A 273 20.64 9.33 -4.29
N GLY A 274 21.29 8.21 -4.00
CA GLY A 274 20.62 6.93 -3.74
C GLY A 274 19.75 6.99 -2.50
N ALA A 275 20.25 7.56 -1.40
CA ALA A 275 19.49 7.75 -0.17
C ALA A 275 18.20 8.57 -0.38
N VAL A 276 18.27 9.67 -1.15
CA VAL A 276 17.09 10.49 -1.48
C VAL A 276 16.08 9.70 -2.31
N LYS A 277 16.53 8.94 -3.31
CA LYS A 277 15.65 8.08 -4.11
C LYS A 277 15.00 6.98 -3.28
N ASP A 278 15.76 6.35 -2.39
CA ASP A 278 15.26 5.30 -1.51
C ASP A 278 14.24 5.87 -0.51
N LEU A 279 14.48 7.07 0.03
CA LEU A 279 13.49 7.79 0.84
C LEU A 279 12.20 8.06 0.06
N PHE A 280 12.32 8.50 -1.20
CA PHE A 280 11.16 8.72 -2.06
C PHE A 280 10.39 7.41 -2.34
N LYS A 281 11.11 6.30 -2.58
CA LYS A 281 10.49 4.96 -2.70
C LYS A 281 9.73 4.57 -1.43
N VAL A 282 10.29 4.84 -0.25
CA VAL A 282 9.62 4.58 1.04
C VAL A 282 8.38 5.45 1.18
N VAL A 283 8.45 6.75 0.86
CA VAL A 283 7.29 7.66 0.89
C VAL A 283 6.19 7.22 -0.11
N TRP A 284 6.59 6.79 -1.30
CA TRP A 284 5.64 6.33 -2.32
C TRP A 284 5.02 4.98 -1.96
N GLY A 285 5.85 4.02 -1.53
CA GLY A 285 5.43 2.67 -1.17
C GLY A 285 4.60 2.64 0.11
N SER A 286 4.85 3.56 1.04
CA SER A 286 4.09 3.67 2.29
C SER A 286 2.72 4.35 2.14
N ARG A 287 2.31 4.69 0.91
CA ARG A 287 1.08 5.44 0.60
C ARG A 287 1.02 6.83 1.24
N LEU A 288 2.16 7.37 1.69
CA LEU A 288 2.24 8.71 2.27
C LEU A 288 1.78 9.80 1.30
N VAL A 289 2.04 9.60 0.00
CA VAL A 289 1.57 10.50 -1.05
C VAL A 289 0.04 10.58 -1.08
N ALA A 290 -0.66 9.47 -0.87
CA ALA A 290 -2.12 9.48 -0.84
C ALA A 290 -2.64 10.25 0.39
N LEU A 291 -2.00 10.11 1.55
CA LEU A 291 -2.34 10.88 2.75
C LEU A 291 -2.09 12.38 2.53
N PHE A 292 -0.92 12.72 1.98
CA PHE A 292 -0.56 14.09 1.64
C PHE A 292 -1.56 14.70 0.65
N MET A 293 -1.87 13.99 -0.43
CA MET A 293 -2.82 14.47 -1.45
C MET A 293 -4.25 14.52 -0.92
N SER A 294 -4.68 13.61 -0.03
CA SER A 294 -6.02 13.66 0.55
C SER A 294 -6.27 14.95 1.32
N ALA A 295 -5.25 15.47 2.00
CA ALA A 295 -5.31 16.75 2.69
C ALA A 295 -5.43 17.93 1.71
N LEU A 296 -4.90 17.82 0.48
CA LEU A 296 -4.97 18.88 -0.53
C LEU A 296 -6.24 18.85 -1.37
N VAL A 297 -6.72 17.65 -1.71
CA VAL A 297 -7.84 17.46 -2.64
C VAL A 297 -9.19 17.55 -1.93
N ALA A 298 -9.24 17.41 -0.61
CA ALA A 298 -10.43 17.70 0.18
C ALA A 298 -10.30 19.09 0.84
N PRO A 299 -10.55 20.20 0.11
CA PRO A 299 -10.76 21.52 0.70
C PRO A 299 -12.13 21.52 1.37
N LEU A 300 -12.28 20.67 2.38
CA LEU A 300 -13.36 20.81 3.34
C LEU A 300 -13.18 22.20 3.98
N PRO A 301 -14.30 22.88 4.32
CA PRO A 301 -14.21 24.11 5.09
C PRO A 301 -13.37 23.80 6.34
N LEU A 302 -12.25 24.52 6.51
CA LEU A 302 -11.27 24.34 7.58
C LEU A 302 -11.88 24.32 8.99
N LEU A 303 -13.15 24.73 9.12
CA LEU A 303 -13.95 24.54 10.31
C LEU A 303 -15.02 23.44 10.13
N PRO A 304 -15.03 22.42 11.01
CA PRO A 304 -14.09 22.18 12.11
C PRO A 304 -12.79 21.48 11.67
N LEU A 305 -11.64 21.93 12.18
CA LEU A 305 -10.31 21.32 11.95
C LEU A 305 -10.18 19.93 12.59
N LEU A 306 -10.97 19.67 13.64
CA LEU A 306 -10.99 18.43 14.42
C LEU A 306 -11.25 17.16 13.59
N PRO A 307 -12.29 17.06 12.73
CA PRO A 307 -12.48 15.89 11.88
C PRO A 307 -11.32 15.67 10.91
N HIS A 308 -10.65 16.72 10.42
CA HIS A 308 -9.44 16.53 9.60
C HIS A 308 -8.30 15.90 10.39
N LEU A 309 -8.04 16.43 11.58
CA LEU A 309 -7.03 15.86 12.48
C LEU A 309 -7.39 14.43 12.88
N GLY A 310 -8.68 14.13 13.08
CA GLY A 310 -9.16 12.78 13.35
C GLY A 310 -8.91 11.83 12.20
N VAL A 311 -9.23 12.23 10.95
CA VAL A 311 -8.98 11.40 9.75
C VAL A 311 -7.49 11.24 9.48
N LEU A 312 -6.69 12.30 9.64
CA LEU A 312 -5.24 12.23 9.47
C LEU A 312 -4.59 11.37 10.56
N ALA A 313 -4.99 11.53 11.82
CA ALA A 313 -4.50 10.71 12.93
C ALA A 313 -4.91 9.24 12.77
N TYR A 314 -6.16 8.97 12.36
CA TYR A 314 -6.63 7.62 12.05
C TYR A 314 -5.82 7.00 10.90
N SER A 315 -5.55 7.78 9.86
CA SER A 315 -4.74 7.34 8.73
C SER A 315 -3.32 7.02 9.17
N VAL A 316 -2.68 7.87 9.97
CA VAL A 316 -1.35 7.62 10.54
C VAL A 316 -1.37 6.38 11.43
N ALA A 317 -2.39 6.20 12.28
CA ALA A 317 -2.54 5.04 13.16
C ALA A 317 -2.71 3.73 12.37
N MET A 318 -3.47 3.76 11.27
CA MET A 318 -3.63 2.63 10.35
C MET A 318 -2.31 2.22 9.71
N VAL A 319 -1.50 3.20 9.26
CA VAL A 319 -0.23 2.86 8.62
C VAL A 319 0.85 2.46 9.65
N ARG A 320 0.79 2.99 10.87
CA ARG A 320 1.70 2.62 11.97
C ARG A 320 1.64 1.14 12.34
N ARG A 321 0.49 0.48 12.15
CA ARG A 321 0.34 -0.96 12.41
C ARG A 321 1.01 -1.85 11.35
N ASN A 322 1.60 -1.29 10.31
CA ASN A 322 2.35 -2.06 9.31
C ASN A 322 3.82 -2.24 9.72
N GLY A 323 4.06 -3.00 10.79
CA GLY A 323 5.42 -3.46 11.14
C GLY A 323 6.10 -4.25 10.02
N THR A 324 5.30 -4.76 9.06
CA THR A 324 5.76 -5.44 7.83
C THR A 324 6.60 -4.55 6.92
N LEU A 325 6.54 -3.22 7.04
CA LEU A 325 7.44 -2.36 6.27
C LEU A 325 8.89 -2.60 6.66
N CYS A 326 9.17 -2.81 7.95
CA CYS A 326 10.53 -3.03 8.44
C CYS A 326 11.12 -4.39 8.06
N THR A 327 10.30 -5.32 7.58
CA THR A 327 10.76 -6.61 7.04
C THR A 327 11.01 -6.56 5.53
N THR A 328 10.82 -5.41 4.88
CA THR A 328 11.04 -5.29 3.43
C THR A 328 12.54 -5.33 3.07
N PRO A 329 12.91 -5.91 1.91
CA PRO A 329 14.31 -5.97 1.47
C PRO A 329 15.00 -4.60 1.44
N LEU A 330 14.29 -3.53 1.03
CA LEU A 330 14.85 -2.19 0.98
C LEU A 330 15.26 -1.66 2.37
N LEU A 331 14.46 -1.89 3.41
CA LEU A 331 14.73 -1.39 4.77
C LEU A 331 15.64 -2.31 5.57
N THR A 332 15.59 -3.62 5.32
CA THR A 332 16.47 -4.62 5.98
C THR A 332 17.89 -4.63 5.43
N HIS A 333 18.12 -4.07 4.24
CA HIS A 333 19.45 -4.01 3.66
C HIS A 333 20.44 -3.20 4.54
N PRO A 334 21.70 -3.66 4.70
CA PRO A 334 22.67 -3.04 5.63
C PRO A 334 22.95 -1.56 5.37
N VAL A 335 22.93 -1.14 4.09
CA VAL A 335 23.09 0.28 3.71
C VAL A 335 21.93 1.14 4.25
N SER A 336 20.69 0.64 4.16
CA SER A 336 19.52 1.36 4.67
C SER A 336 19.49 1.35 6.19
N ALA A 337 19.82 0.21 6.81
CA ALA A 337 19.95 0.10 8.27
C ALA A 337 20.99 1.09 8.83
N SER A 338 22.16 1.22 8.16
CA SER A 338 23.18 2.20 8.52
C SER A 338 22.68 3.65 8.43
N ARG A 339 21.92 3.99 7.37
CA ARG A 339 21.29 5.32 7.21
C ARG A 339 20.25 5.59 8.29
N ILE A 340 19.42 4.61 8.61
CA ILE A 340 18.41 4.71 9.68
C ILE A 340 19.10 4.91 11.03
N SER A 341 20.17 4.17 11.32
CA SER A 341 20.96 4.35 12.54
C SER A 341 21.59 5.74 12.60
N GLY A 342 22.18 6.23 11.50
CA GLY A 342 22.73 7.58 11.42
C GLY A 342 21.67 8.66 11.65
N PHE A 343 20.48 8.47 11.07
CA PHE A 343 19.33 9.35 11.30
C PHE A 343 18.89 9.35 12.76
N HIS A 344 18.80 8.17 13.41
CA HIS A 344 18.52 8.04 14.84
C HIS A 344 19.53 8.82 15.68
N SER A 345 20.84 8.60 15.44
CA SER A 345 21.90 9.31 16.16
C SER A 345 21.80 10.83 15.99
N LEU A 346 21.50 11.30 14.78
CA LEU A 346 21.28 12.71 14.50
C LEU A 346 20.06 13.26 15.25
N MET A 347 18.94 12.54 15.27
CA MET A 347 17.74 12.95 16.00
C MET A 347 17.97 12.94 17.52
N HIS A 348 18.72 11.98 18.06
CA HIS A 348 19.14 12.01 19.47
C HIS A 348 20.01 13.23 19.78
N GLY A 349 20.96 13.56 18.91
CA GLY A 349 21.75 14.78 19.00
C GLY A 349 20.87 16.03 19.00
N LEU A 350 19.90 16.10 18.08
CA LEU A 350 18.94 17.21 18.00
C LEU A 350 18.07 17.35 19.26
N VAL A 351 17.70 16.25 19.91
CA VAL A 351 16.96 16.30 21.18
C VAL A 351 17.84 16.86 22.29
N LEU A 352 19.13 16.52 22.35
CA LEU A 352 20.06 17.01 23.37
C LEU A 352 20.28 18.53 23.32
N VAL A 353 20.09 19.15 22.16
CA VAL A 353 20.23 20.60 21.97
C VAL A 353 18.99 21.38 22.44
N LEU A 354 17.88 20.71 22.76
CA LEU A 354 16.67 21.40 23.20
C LEU A 354 16.87 22.07 24.57
N PRO A 355 16.64 23.40 24.67
CA PRO A 355 16.71 24.11 25.94
C PRO A 355 15.57 23.65 26.86
N GLY A 356 15.87 23.34 28.12
CA GLY A 356 14.84 23.23 29.18
C GLY A 356 14.73 21.91 29.96
N GLY A 357 15.77 21.09 30.08
CA GLY A 357 15.78 19.95 31.02
C GLY A 357 14.86 18.76 30.68
N VAL A 358 13.94 18.92 29.72
CA VAL A 358 13.06 17.85 29.18
C VAL A 358 13.86 16.66 28.63
N VAL A 359 15.11 16.91 28.23
CA VAL A 359 16.03 15.90 27.75
C VAL A 359 16.40 14.88 28.83
N GLN A 360 16.54 15.31 30.09
CA GLN A 360 16.95 14.41 31.18
C GLN A 360 15.85 13.42 31.56
N SER A 361 14.58 13.79 31.42
CA SER A 361 13.45 12.88 31.67
C SER A 361 13.22 11.88 30.53
N LEU A 362 13.64 12.21 29.30
CA LEU A 362 13.51 11.32 28.13
C LEU A 362 14.73 10.43 27.90
N ALA A 363 15.90 10.75 28.47
CA ALA A 363 17.15 9.99 28.31
C ALA A 363 17.05 8.47 28.56
N PRO A 364 16.34 7.94 29.59
CA PRO A 364 16.21 6.50 29.77
C PRO A 364 15.36 5.81 28.70
N LEU A 365 14.36 6.50 28.14
CA LEU A 365 13.53 5.99 27.04
C LEU A 365 14.30 5.92 25.72
N LEU A 366 15.44 6.62 25.63
CA LEU A 366 16.28 6.68 24.44
C LEU A 366 17.39 5.59 24.43
N ARG A 367 17.52 4.77 25.48
CA ARG A 367 18.55 3.72 25.57
C ARG A 367 18.03 2.37 25.10
N THR A 368 18.82 1.77 24.20
CA THR A 368 18.70 0.40 23.65
C THR A 368 17.40 0.12 22.89
N SER A 369 17.33 0.59 21.64
CA SER A 369 16.36 0.10 20.67
C SER A 369 16.97 -1.01 19.81
N SER A 370 16.21 -2.10 19.61
CA SER A 370 16.53 -3.11 18.59
C SER A 370 16.52 -2.48 17.20
N ASP A 371 17.19 -3.07 16.22
CA ASP A 371 17.18 -2.54 14.83
C ASP A 371 15.76 -2.46 14.26
N GLN A 372 14.89 -3.39 14.68
CA GLN A 372 13.47 -3.34 14.36
C GLN A 372 12.78 -2.09 14.95
N GLN A 373 12.98 -1.81 16.25
CA GLN A 373 12.41 -0.62 16.89
C GLN A 373 12.96 0.68 16.26
N ARG A 374 14.23 0.69 15.83
CA ARG A 374 14.79 1.83 15.10
C ARG A 374 14.08 2.05 13.78
N CYS A 375 13.84 0.99 13.02
CA CYS A 375 13.08 1.07 11.80
C CYS A 375 11.64 1.55 12.05
N GLU A 376 10.94 1.00 13.05
CA GLU A 376 9.57 1.38 13.39
C GLU A 376 9.46 2.85 13.83
N ALA A 377 10.42 3.34 14.61
CA ALA A 377 10.51 4.74 15.01
C ALA A 377 10.79 5.66 13.80
N PHE A 378 11.71 5.26 12.91
CA PHE A 378 12.00 5.99 11.68
C PHE A 378 10.77 6.11 10.77
N ILE A 379 10.08 5.00 10.55
CA ILE A 379 8.88 4.94 9.72
C ILE A 379 7.74 5.75 10.36
N SER A 380 7.53 5.62 11.68
CA SER A 380 6.57 6.43 12.42
C SER A 380 6.83 7.92 12.28
N PHE A 381 8.09 8.33 12.39
CA PHE A 381 8.48 9.73 12.22
C PHE A 381 8.20 10.21 10.80
N LEU A 382 8.58 9.44 9.79
CA LEU A 382 8.30 9.77 8.39
C LEU A 382 6.80 9.93 8.15
N PHE A 383 5.97 9.07 8.75
CA PHE A 383 4.52 9.19 8.65
C PHE A 383 3.97 10.45 9.30
N LEU A 384 4.44 10.77 10.49
CA LEU A 384 4.01 11.97 11.21
C LEU A 384 4.46 13.24 10.47
N THR A 385 5.69 13.28 9.98
CA THR A 385 6.22 14.48 9.30
C THR A 385 5.60 14.68 7.92
N VAL A 386 5.61 13.66 7.07
CA VAL A 386 5.13 13.77 5.68
C VAL A 386 3.61 13.65 5.60
N GLY A 387 2.99 12.82 6.43
CA GLY A 387 1.56 12.51 6.37
C GLY A 387 0.66 13.43 7.19
N LEU A 388 1.18 14.04 8.25
CA LEU A 388 0.39 14.91 9.14
C LEU A 388 0.90 16.35 9.14
N VAL A 389 2.18 16.54 9.43
CA VAL A 389 2.77 17.88 9.64
C VAL A 389 2.86 18.68 8.34
N ALA A 390 3.46 18.11 7.29
CA ALA A 390 3.67 18.82 6.03
C ALA A 390 2.36 19.27 5.36
N PRO A 391 1.31 18.42 5.26
CA PRO A 391 0.02 18.86 4.72
C PRO A 391 -0.64 19.92 5.59
N LEU A 392 -0.57 19.80 6.93
CA LEU A 392 -1.13 20.79 7.84
C LEU A 392 -0.43 22.15 7.68
N ALA A 393 0.90 22.16 7.59
CA ALA A 393 1.68 23.36 7.33
C ALA A 393 1.33 24.00 5.98
N LEU A 394 1.16 23.17 4.94
CA LEU A 394 0.77 23.64 3.62
C LEU A 394 -0.64 24.25 3.65
N LEU A 395 -1.61 23.55 4.25
CA LEU A 395 -2.99 24.03 4.41
C LEU A 395 -3.07 25.37 5.12
N LEU A 396 -2.33 25.52 6.21
CA LEU A 396 -2.29 26.77 6.98
C LEU A 396 -1.60 27.91 6.24
N LYS A 397 -0.61 27.59 5.39
CA LYS A 397 0.03 28.60 4.54
C LYS A 397 -0.88 29.04 3.39
N THR A 398 -1.73 28.15 2.90
CA THR A 398 -2.69 28.41 1.80
C THR A 398 -4.05 28.91 2.28
N GLU A 399 -4.24 29.10 3.58
CA GLU A 399 -5.55 29.51 4.13
C GLU A 399 -5.98 30.89 3.57
N PRO A 400 -7.16 30.99 2.93
CA PRO A 400 -7.65 32.25 2.39
C PRO A 400 -8.06 33.21 3.51
N GLN A 401 -7.83 34.52 3.33
CA GLN A 401 -8.21 35.57 4.30
C GLN A 401 -9.67 35.47 4.79
N ALA A 402 -10.60 35.05 3.92
CA ALA A 402 -12.01 34.89 4.26
C ALA A 402 -12.25 33.87 5.39
N SER A 403 -11.49 32.77 5.47
CA SER A 403 -11.68 31.77 6.53
C SER A 403 -11.13 32.25 7.87
N LEU A 404 -10.10 33.11 7.87
CA LEU A 404 -9.63 33.78 9.08
C LEU A 404 -10.69 34.72 9.66
N VAL A 405 -11.37 35.48 8.80
CA VAL A 405 -12.49 36.35 9.23
C VAL A 405 -13.65 35.51 9.77
N ALA A 406 -14.02 34.43 9.09
CA ALA A 406 -15.05 33.50 9.56
C ALA A 406 -14.69 32.86 10.91
N PHE A 407 -13.41 32.49 11.11
CA PHE A 407 -12.92 31.94 12.38
C PHE A 407 -13.00 32.95 13.52
N LYS A 408 -12.60 34.21 13.28
CA LYS A 408 -12.73 35.29 14.29
C LYS A 408 -14.20 35.53 14.66
N ALA A 409 -15.11 35.54 13.68
CA ALA A 409 -16.54 35.64 13.92
C ALA A 409 -17.08 34.45 14.74
N TRP A 410 -16.60 33.24 14.44
CA TRP A 410 -16.94 32.03 15.18
C TRP A 410 -16.43 32.08 16.63
N GLN A 411 -15.18 32.51 16.87
CA GLN A 411 -14.62 32.68 18.20
C GLN A 411 -15.45 33.66 19.04
N ALA A 412 -15.87 34.79 18.45
CA ALA A 412 -16.71 35.77 19.13
C ALA A 412 -18.09 35.19 19.52
N GLY A 413 -18.68 34.35 18.66
CA GLY A 413 -19.94 33.66 18.95
C GLY A 413 -19.81 32.51 19.96
N ALA A 414 -18.66 31.85 19.99
CA ALA A 414 -18.42 30.67 20.82
C ALA A 414 -18.04 31.00 22.27
N ALA A 415 -17.66 32.25 22.58
CA ALA A 415 -17.55 32.73 23.96
C ALA A 415 -18.87 32.59 24.76
N ARG A 416 -20.01 32.48 24.05
CA ARG A 416 -21.34 32.25 24.63
C ARG A 416 -21.71 30.77 24.77
N ARG A 417 -20.88 29.84 24.26
CA ARG A 417 -21.11 28.39 24.26
C ARG A 417 -20.19 27.73 25.30
N GLY A 418 -20.66 26.67 25.97
CA GLY A 418 -20.05 26.10 27.18
C GLY A 418 -18.58 25.65 27.10
N CYS A 419 -18.05 25.07 28.19
CA CYS A 419 -16.61 24.78 28.37
C CYS A 419 -15.94 23.98 27.24
N LEU A 420 -16.65 23.02 26.62
CA LEU A 420 -16.10 22.23 25.51
C LEU A 420 -15.79 23.07 24.26
N ALA A 421 -16.62 24.06 23.96
CA ALA A 421 -16.38 24.97 22.85
C ALA A 421 -15.11 25.81 23.09
N ARG A 422 -14.89 26.25 24.34
CA ARG A 422 -13.68 27.00 24.74
C ARG A 422 -12.41 26.18 24.61
N ALA A 423 -12.42 24.90 25.02
CA ALA A 423 -11.27 24.01 24.85
C ALA A 423 -10.94 23.76 23.37
N ALA A 424 -11.96 23.54 22.53
CA ALA A 424 -11.77 23.38 21.09
C ALA A 424 -11.19 24.66 20.44
N ILE A 425 -11.67 25.85 20.83
CA ILE A 425 -11.13 27.13 20.36
C ILE A 425 -9.68 27.31 20.79
N GLN A 426 -9.33 27.00 22.03
CA GLN A 426 -7.95 27.11 22.53
C GLN A 426 -7.01 26.17 21.79
N CYS A 427 -7.44 24.93 21.56
CA CYS A 427 -6.67 23.95 20.80
C CYS A 427 -6.46 24.41 19.35
N GLU A 428 -7.54 24.82 18.66
CA GLU A 428 -7.45 25.31 17.28
C GLU A 428 -6.63 26.60 17.17
N GLY A 429 -6.78 27.51 18.15
CA GLY A 429 -5.96 28.71 18.27
C GLY A 429 -4.48 28.39 18.45
N GLY A 430 -4.15 27.44 19.31
CA GLY A 430 -2.77 26.97 19.54
C GLY A 430 -2.15 26.32 18.30
N ILE A 431 -2.92 25.53 17.55
CA ILE A 431 -2.45 24.94 16.29
C ILE A 431 -2.21 26.04 15.26
N ARG A 432 -3.16 26.98 15.09
CA ARG A 432 -3.00 28.09 14.14
C ARG A 432 -1.85 29.02 14.51
N THR A 433 -1.56 29.26 15.78
CA THR A 433 -0.39 30.07 16.20
C THR A 433 0.92 29.36 15.95
N LEU A 434 1.00 28.04 16.17
CA LEU A 434 2.19 27.25 15.88
C LEU A 434 2.52 27.19 14.38
N CYS A 435 1.50 27.34 13.53
CA CYS A 435 1.54 26.71 12.23
C CYS A 435 1.05 27.65 11.10
N GLY A 436 0.45 28.81 11.42
CA GLY A 436 -0.12 29.78 10.47
C GLY A 436 0.52 31.18 10.46
N ARG A 437 0.15 31.96 9.43
CA ARG A 437 0.56 33.37 9.19
C ARG A 437 0.14 34.36 10.29
N SER A 438 -0.80 34.00 11.16
CA SER A 438 -1.40 34.92 12.15
C SER A 438 -0.45 35.31 13.29
N TRP A 439 0.52 34.48 13.67
CA TRP A 439 1.59 34.94 14.56
C TRP A 439 2.44 36.00 13.87
N LEU A 440 2.79 35.77 12.61
CA LEU A 440 3.52 36.73 11.76
C LEU A 440 2.76 38.06 11.63
N ALA A 441 1.46 38.02 11.38
CA ALA A 441 0.63 39.23 11.28
C ALA A 441 0.41 39.92 12.65
N ALA A 442 0.16 39.18 13.73
CA ALA A 442 0.00 39.73 15.08
C ALA A 442 1.31 40.25 15.68
N VAL A 443 2.45 39.73 15.21
CA VAL A 443 3.79 40.23 15.52
C VAL A 443 4.12 41.45 14.66
N LEU A 444 3.84 41.43 13.36
CA LEU A 444 4.06 42.56 12.46
C LEU A 444 3.17 43.77 12.82
N GLU A 445 1.91 43.56 13.24
CA GLU A 445 1.05 44.61 13.79
C GLU A 445 1.55 45.15 15.13
N ARG A 446 2.31 44.36 15.91
CA ARG A 446 3.02 44.84 17.11
C ARG A 446 4.37 45.50 16.80
N GLN A 447 4.86 45.41 15.57
CA GLN A 447 6.16 45.91 15.13
C GLN A 447 6.07 47.19 14.29
N GLY A 448 5.06 48.03 14.50
CA GLY A 448 5.05 49.41 14.00
C GLY A 448 6.14 50.33 14.59
N GLY A 449 7.28 49.78 15.02
CA GLY A 449 8.45 50.48 15.54
C GLY A 449 9.75 49.83 15.06
N ASP A 450 10.32 50.42 14.01
CA ASP A 450 11.70 50.54 13.51
C ASP A 450 12.85 49.53 13.82
N ASP A 451 12.64 48.35 14.37
CA ASP A 451 13.77 47.45 14.69
C ASP A 451 13.96 46.30 13.67
N ALA A 452 14.80 46.54 12.66
CA ALA A 452 15.25 45.53 11.69
C ALA A 452 16.01 44.34 12.35
N ASP A 453 16.61 44.52 13.53
CA ASP A 453 17.36 43.48 14.25
C ASP A 453 16.48 42.37 14.83
N LYS A 454 15.16 42.59 14.99
CA LYS A 454 14.25 41.57 15.54
C LYS A 454 13.88 40.47 14.53
N SER A 455 14.17 40.66 13.25
CA SER A 455 13.86 39.72 12.17
C SER A 455 14.63 38.39 12.32
N CYS A 456 15.92 38.44 12.68
CA CYS A 456 16.75 37.23 12.83
C CYS A 456 16.35 36.38 14.04
N LEU A 457 16.02 37.02 15.17
CA LEU A 457 15.54 36.32 16.38
C LEU A 457 14.21 35.60 16.13
N HIS A 458 13.36 36.17 15.27
CA HIS A 458 12.06 35.63 14.91
C HIS A 458 12.15 34.36 14.06
N ASP A 459 13.07 34.32 13.08
CA ASP A 459 13.27 33.13 12.25
C ASP A 459 13.94 32.01 13.06
N LEU A 460 14.84 32.36 13.99
CA LEU A 460 15.43 31.40 14.93
C LEU A 460 14.36 30.79 15.86
N GLN A 461 13.43 31.59 16.37
CA GLN A 461 12.32 31.10 17.19
C GLN A 461 11.35 30.20 16.40
N ARG A 462 11.07 30.52 15.13
CA ARG A 462 10.26 29.64 14.26
C ARG A 462 10.96 28.32 14.00
N ALA A 463 12.26 28.35 13.70
CA ALA A 463 13.07 27.15 13.54
C ALA A 463 13.08 26.33 14.83
N ALA A 464 13.23 26.96 15.99
CA ALA A 464 13.21 26.30 17.30
C ALA A 464 11.84 25.69 17.65
N ALA A 465 10.72 26.35 17.31
CA ALA A 465 9.38 25.81 17.55
C ALA A 465 9.08 24.61 16.63
N TRP A 466 9.43 24.70 15.34
CA TRP A 466 9.35 23.58 14.42
C TRP A 466 10.24 22.41 14.85
N TRP A 467 11.44 22.74 15.34
CA TRP A 467 12.39 21.78 15.88
C TRP A 467 11.84 21.07 17.12
N LEU A 468 11.32 21.80 18.12
CA LEU A 468 10.66 21.22 19.29
C LEU A 468 9.54 20.26 18.89
N LEU A 469 8.72 20.64 17.92
CA LEU A 469 7.59 19.83 17.46
C LEU A 469 8.06 18.55 16.74
N LEU A 470 9.08 18.64 15.88
CA LEU A 470 9.69 17.48 15.22
C LEU A 470 10.38 16.54 16.21
N SER A 471 11.08 17.08 17.21
CA SER A 471 11.72 16.31 18.28
C SER A 471 10.70 15.61 19.19
N LEU A 472 9.57 16.25 19.50
CA LEU A 472 8.48 15.63 20.26
C LEU A 472 7.78 14.52 19.47
N LEU A 473 7.54 14.75 18.17
CA LEU A 473 7.00 13.72 17.27
C LEU A 473 7.93 12.51 17.12
N TRP A 474 9.24 12.72 17.25
CA TRP A 474 10.23 11.65 17.32
C TRP A 474 10.21 10.88 18.64
N ALA A 475 10.15 11.59 19.77
CA ALA A 475 10.19 10.98 21.10
C ALA A 475 8.92 10.18 21.43
N ALA A 476 7.76 10.61 20.94
CA ALA A 476 6.47 9.96 21.21
C ALA A 476 6.41 8.46 20.80
N PRO A 477 6.80 8.04 19.57
CA PRO A 477 6.90 6.63 19.24
C PRO A 477 7.85 5.87 20.16
N VAL A 478 9.06 6.40 20.38
CA VAL A 478 10.10 5.71 21.15
C VAL A 478 9.62 5.43 22.57
N ALA A 479 8.95 6.40 23.20
CA ALA A 479 8.35 6.24 24.52
C ALA A 479 7.22 5.19 24.56
N ALA A 480 6.40 5.10 23.49
CA ALA A 480 5.30 4.17 23.40
C ALA A 480 5.73 2.70 23.24
N TYR A 481 6.98 2.43 22.85
CA TYR A 481 7.54 1.08 22.73
C TYR A 481 8.36 0.63 23.95
N GLY A 482 8.71 1.57 24.84
CA GLY A 482 9.49 1.30 26.06
C GLY A 482 8.65 1.14 27.34
N LEU A 483 7.34 1.39 27.25
CA LEU A 483 6.33 1.10 28.27
C LEU A 483 5.56 -0.16 27.86
#